data_AF-A0A2Z4V1F8-F1
#
_entry.id   AF-A0A2Z4V1F8-F1
#
_cell.length_a   1.000
_cell.length_b   1.000
_cell.length_c   1.000
_cell.angle_alpha   90.00
_cell.angle_beta   90.00
_cell.angle_gamma   90.00
#
_symmetry.space_group_name_H-M   'P 1'
#
loop_
_entity.id
_entity.type
_entity.pdbx_description
1 polymer ?
#
loop_
_entity_poly.entity_id
_entity_poly.type
_entity_poly.pdbx_seq_one_letter_code
_entity_poly.pdbx_strand_id
1 'polypeptide(L)'
;MPAGSAPVGAIAGYTLVMPPGWSHIPLGEGMEDAVRTIAADTAAFAPDELPRDEVAKHRAQLEGHLLKLARKAADNSGIDLYLPTIPRDGIAIPCSIVVAQFRLELGDGVDPLEVARALAAGGDGEADAQEVDVEGGVGSRTERVRPADPAKGRHEAARTVDYTMPVPGNAARWISVSFSTPGDGDPEGEFALLLVELFDAIMTTFAWQRSGDG
;
A
#
# COMPACT_ATOMS: atom_id res chain seq x y z
N MET A 1 33.27 -7.08 -9.66
CA MET A 1 31.97 -7.23 -10.36
C MET A 1 31.36 -5.84 -10.41
N PRO A 2 31.40 -5.10 -11.53
CA PRO A 2 30.75 -3.79 -11.56
C PRO A 2 29.23 -4.00 -11.64
N ALA A 3 28.47 -3.25 -10.85
CA ALA A 3 27.02 -3.19 -10.95
C ALA A 3 26.64 -2.69 -12.35
N GLY A 4 25.93 -3.51 -13.13
CA GLY A 4 25.42 -3.10 -14.42
C GLY A 4 24.46 -1.93 -14.23
N SER A 5 24.79 -0.75 -14.76
CA SER A 5 23.84 0.35 -14.86
C SER A 5 22.64 -0.12 -15.69
N ALA A 6 21.43 0.15 -15.20
CA ALA A 6 20.21 -0.11 -15.96
C ALA A 6 20.27 0.67 -17.30
N PRO A 7 19.84 0.07 -18.42
CA PRO A 7 19.79 0.78 -19.69
C PRO A 7 18.85 1.99 -19.58
N VAL A 8 19.23 3.12 -20.20
CA VAL A 8 18.40 4.33 -20.29
C VAL A 8 17.03 3.95 -20.86
N GLY A 9 15.95 4.40 -20.20
CA GLY A 9 14.57 4.02 -20.53
C GLY A 9 14.04 2.76 -19.84
N ALA A 10 14.86 2.01 -19.09
CA ALA A 10 14.37 0.94 -18.22
C ALA A 10 13.55 1.52 -17.06
N ILE A 11 12.46 0.84 -16.67
CA ILE A 11 11.69 1.21 -15.50
C ILE A 11 12.57 1.13 -14.24
N ALA A 12 12.77 2.27 -13.59
CA ALA A 12 13.55 2.43 -12.38
C ALA A 12 12.70 2.46 -11.12
N GLY A 13 11.43 2.85 -11.24
CA GLY A 13 10.50 3.02 -10.12
C GLY A 13 9.10 3.35 -10.60
N TYR A 14 8.31 3.93 -9.70
CA TYR A 14 6.95 4.37 -9.98
C TYR A 14 6.67 5.68 -9.24
N THR A 15 5.62 6.37 -9.67
CA THR A 15 5.05 7.53 -9.00
C THR A 15 3.60 7.25 -8.69
N LEU A 16 3.16 7.75 -7.54
CA LEU A 16 1.78 7.70 -7.10
C LEU A 16 1.48 9.00 -6.37
N VAL A 17 0.45 9.72 -6.79
CA VAL A 17 0.12 11.02 -6.19
C VAL A 17 -0.84 10.79 -5.03
N MET A 18 -0.37 11.08 -3.83
CA MET A 18 -1.19 10.97 -2.63
C MET A 18 -1.97 12.25 -2.36
N PRO A 19 -3.22 12.16 -1.86
CA PRO A 19 -3.95 13.32 -1.36
C PRO A 19 -3.17 14.01 -0.22
N PRO A 20 -3.42 15.30 0.04
CA PRO A 20 -2.88 15.97 1.23
C PRO A 20 -3.27 15.24 2.52
N GLY A 21 -2.35 15.17 3.48
CA GLY A 21 -2.55 14.51 4.78
C GLY A 21 -2.09 13.05 4.85
N TRP A 22 -1.51 12.54 3.77
CA TRP A 22 -0.90 11.21 3.72
C TRP A 22 0.59 11.28 4.02
N SER A 23 1.05 10.38 4.87
CA SER A 23 2.48 10.13 5.11
C SER A 23 2.97 8.92 4.34
N HIS A 24 4.24 8.93 4.02
CA HIS A 24 4.96 7.87 3.33
C HIS A 24 6.04 7.29 4.24
N ILE A 25 6.12 5.96 4.28
CA ILE A 25 7.15 5.20 4.96
C ILE A 25 7.83 4.31 3.92
N PRO A 26 9.10 4.60 3.55
CA PRO A 26 9.87 3.67 2.73
C PRO A 26 10.15 2.39 3.53
N LEU A 27 9.91 1.22 2.93
CA LEU A 27 10.03 -0.08 3.60
C LEU A 27 11.45 -0.67 3.50
N GLY A 28 12.45 0.21 3.65
CA GLY A 28 13.86 -0.13 3.60
C GLY A 28 14.70 0.89 4.36
N GLU A 29 15.65 1.51 3.67
CA GLU A 29 16.41 2.62 4.25
C GLU A 29 15.48 3.80 4.57
N GLY A 30 15.62 4.40 5.76
CA GLY A 30 14.79 5.51 6.22
C GLY A 30 13.48 5.12 6.92
N MET A 31 13.14 3.82 7.00
CA MET A 31 11.89 3.35 7.63
C MET A 31 11.71 3.87 9.06
N GLU A 32 12.72 3.70 9.93
CA GLU A 32 12.62 4.05 11.34
C GLU A 32 12.49 5.57 11.56
N ASP A 33 13.21 6.37 10.75
CA ASP A 33 13.15 7.82 10.81
C ASP A 33 11.80 8.36 10.31
N ALA A 34 11.24 7.77 9.25
CA ALA A 34 9.91 8.11 8.75
C ALA A 34 8.83 7.80 9.82
N VAL A 35 8.89 6.61 10.43
CA VAL A 35 7.98 6.23 11.52
C VAL A 35 8.05 7.20 12.70
N ARG A 36 9.26 7.58 13.12
CA ARG A 36 9.46 8.54 14.21
C ARG A 36 8.89 9.91 13.88
N THR A 37 9.11 10.38 12.66
CA THR A 37 8.62 11.68 12.18
C THR A 37 7.08 11.70 12.19
N ILE A 38 6.45 10.67 11.63
CA ILE A 38 4.98 10.54 11.61
C ILE A 38 4.41 10.54 13.02
N ALA A 39 5.01 9.77 13.94
CA ALA A 39 4.54 9.71 15.31
C ALA A 39 4.66 11.08 16.02
N ALA A 40 5.76 11.81 15.77
CA ALA A 40 5.97 13.15 16.30
C ALA A 40 4.96 14.17 15.73
N ASP A 41 4.73 14.16 14.42
CA ASP A 41 3.77 15.04 13.76
C ASP A 41 2.35 14.77 14.23
N THR A 42 1.97 13.50 14.38
CA THR A 42 0.65 13.11 14.90
C THR A 42 0.47 13.62 16.34
N ALA A 43 1.51 13.51 17.18
CA ALA A 43 1.47 13.99 18.55
C ALA A 43 1.36 15.53 18.65
N ALA A 44 1.76 16.27 17.62
CA ALA A 44 1.62 17.72 17.57
C ALA A 44 0.15 18.17 17.41
N PHE A 45 -0.75 17.28 16.99
CA PHE A 45 -2.20 17.53 16.93
C PHE A 45 -2.95 17.13 18.20
N ALA A 46 -2.24 16.71 19.27
CA ALA A 46 -2.87 16.38 20.53
C ALA A 46 -3.55 17.62 21.16
N PRO A 47 -4.70 17.46 21.85
CA PRO A 47 -5.35 18.57 22.56
C PRO A 47 -4.43 19.20 23.61
N ASP A 48 -4.49 20.52 23.76
CA ASP A 48 -3.66 21.27 24.72
C ASP A 48 -3.90 20.85 26.18
N GLU A 49 -5.09 20.32 26.49
CA GLU A 49 -5.46 19.84 27.82
C GLU A 49 -4.80 18.50 28.18
N LEU A 50 -4.21 17.79 27.22
CA LEU A 50 -3.60 16.49 27.46
C LEU A 50 -2.25 16.64 28.18
N PRO A 51 -2.02 15.94 29.31
CA PRO A 51 -0.73 15.96 30.00
C PRO A 51 0.43 15.53 29.08
N ARG A 52 1.58 16.23 29.18
CA ARG A 52 2.75 15.99 28.31
C ARG A 52 3.27 14.55 28.36
N ASP A 53 3.18 13.90 29.51
CA ASP A 53 3.57 12.50 29.72
C ASP A 53 2.62 11.53 29.01
N GLU A 54 1.31 11.77 29.03
CA GLU A 54 0.34 11.00 28.24
C GLU A 54 0.55 11.21 26.73
N VAL A 55 0.82 12.44 26.27
CA VAL A 55 1.19 12.69 24.85
C VAL A 55 2.44 11.89 24.47
N ALA A 56 3.49 11.92 25.31
CA ALA A 56 4.73 11.19 25.05
C ALA A 56 4.52 9.66 25.00
N LYS A 57 3.65 9.13 25.86
CA LYS A 57 3.27 7.71 25.90
C LYS A 57 2.46 7.31 24.66
N HIS A 58 1.46 8.09 24.26
CA HIS A 58 0.70 7.85 23.03
C HIS A 58 1.59 7.89 21.80
N ARG A 59 2.52 8.85 21.71
CA ARG A 59 3.52 8.90 20.65
C ARG A 59 4.35 7.62 20.58
N ALA A 60 4.88 7.15 21.72
CA ALA A 60 5.68 5.93 21.75
C ALA A 60 4.88 4.67 21.36
N GLN A 61 3.60 4.62 21.73
CA GLN A 61 2.69 3.54 21.32
C GLN A 61 2.44 3.55 19.81
N LEU A 62 2.18 4.74 19.24
CA LEU A 62 1.99 4.92 17.80
C LEU A 62 3.26 4.55 17.02
N GLU A 63 4.43 5.03 17.45
CA GLU A 63 5.72 4.68 16.86
C GLU A 63 5.93 3.15 16.85
N GLY A 64 5.69 2.49 17.98
CA GLY A 64 5.78 1.03 18.09
C GLY A 64 4.78 0.28 17.23
N HIS A 65 3.56 0.82 17.03
CA HIS A 65 2.56 0.22 16.15
C HIS A 65 2.94 0.37 14.67
N LEU A 66 3.29 1.59 14.24
CA LEU A 66 3.70 1.89 12.88
C LEU A 66 4.92 1.07 12.46
N LEU A 67 5.90 0.94 13.35
CA LEU A 67 7.10 0.14 13.09
C LEU A 67 6.77 -1.34 12.89
N LYS A 68 5.82 -1.89 13.65
CA LYS A 68 5.36 -3.28 13.46
C LYS A 68 4.65 -3.45 12.11
N LEU A 69 3.79 -2.50 11.73
CA LEU A 69 3.11 -2.53 10.43
C LEU A 69 4.11 -2.44 9.28
N ALA A 70 5.06 -1.50 9.34
CA ALA A 70 6.09 -1.30 8.33
C ALA A 70 6.97 -2.55 8.17
N ARG A 71 7.43 -3.14 9.28
CA ARG A 71 8.22 -4.39 9.24
C ARG A 71 7.42 -5.55 8.64
N LYS A 72 6.16 -5.72 9.04
CA LYS A 72 5.28 -6.76 8.46
C LYS A 72 5.07 -6.54 6.95
N ALA A 73 4.93 -5.31 6.49
CA ALA A 73 4.82 -5.01 5.07
C ALA A 73 6.13 -5.32 4.33
N ALA A 74 7.28 -4.92 4.89
CA ALA A 74 8.60 -5.21 4.33
C ALA A 74 8.88 -6.71 4.22
N ASP A 75 8.53 -7.50 5.25
CA ASP A 75 8.66 -8.97 5.24
C ASP A 75 7.85 -9.63 4.12
N ASN A 76 6.79 -8.96 3.63
CA ASN A 76 5.96 -9.40 2.52
C ASN A 76 6.33 -8.73 1.18
N SER A 77 7.60 -8.36 1.01
CA SER A 77 8.12 -7.70 -0.20
C SER A 77 7.56 -6.30 -0.47
N GLY A 78 6.99 -5.66 0.56
CA GLY A 78 6.61 -4.25 0.52
C GLY A 78 7.83 -3.36 0.34
N ILE A 79 7.71 -2.35 -0.52
CA ILE A 79 8.71 -1.31 -0.76
C ILE A 79 8.26 0.06 -0.23
N ASP A 80 6.96 0.33 -0.19
CA ASP A 80 6.41 1.58 0.36
C ASP A 80 5.10 1.33 1.13
N LEU A 81 4.89 2.10 2.21
CA LEU A 81 3.66 2.14 2.98
C LEU A 81 3.16 3.58 3.07
N TYR A 82 1.89 3.79 2.72
CA TYR A 82 1.22 5.08 2.81
C TYR A 82 0.05 5.02 3.79
N LEU A 83 -0.08 6.04 4.62
CA LEU A 83 -1.08 6.14 5.68
C LEU A 83 -1.61 7.57 5.76
N PRO A 84 -2.94 7.78 5.85
CA PRO A 84 -3.50 9.06 6.26
C PRO A 84 -3.20 9.30 7.75
N THR A 85 -2.36 10.28 8.04
CA THR A 85 -1.87 10.55 9.41
C THR A 85 -2.42 11.85 9.97
N ILE A 86 -2.92 12.73 9.10
CA ILE A 86 -3.56 13.99 9.47
C ILE A 86 -5.08 13.81 9.31
N PRO A 87 -5.87 13.98 10.39
CA PRO A 87 -7.33 13.95 10.29
C PRO A 87 -7.84 15.01 9.30
N ARG A 88 -8.83 14.65 8.49
CA ARG A 88 -9.47 15.58 7.56
C ARG A 88 -10.81 16.01 8.13
N ASP A 89 -10.97 17.31 8.39
CA ASP A 89 -12.16 17.87 9.05
C ASP A 89 -12.50 17.15 10.39
N GLY A 90 -11.48 16.70 11.12
CA GLY A 90 -11.61 15.97 12.38
C GLY A 90 -11.87 14.46 12.24
N ILE A 91 -11.96 13.93 11.03
CA ILE A 91 -12.20 12.50 10.75
C ILE A 91 -10.87 11.81 10.44
N ALA A 92 -10.57 10.77 11.21
CA ALA A 92 -9.48 9.85 10.89
C ALA A 92 -9.92 8.91 9.77
N ILE A 93 -9.08 8.73 8.76
CA ILE A 93 -9.36 7.81 7.65
C ILE A 93 -8.69 6.47 7.98
N PRO A 94 -9.45 5.40 8.27
CA PRO A 94 -8.87 4.12 8.65
C PRO A 94 -8.49 3.33 7.40
N CYS A 95 -7.40 3.69 6.74
CA CYS A 95 -6.90 2.91 5.61
C CYS A 95 -5.39 2.93 5.49
N SER A 96 -4.87 2.01 4.69
CA SER A 96 -3.46 1.99 4.29
C SER A 96 -3.30 1.54 2.86
N ILE A 97 -2.20 1.96 2.23
CA ILE A 97 -1.76 1.47 0.92
C ILE A 97 -0.35 0.92 1.08
N VAL A 98 -0.12 -0.31 0.64
CA VAL A 98 1.22 -0.91 0.55
C VAL A 98 1.55 -1.13 -0.91
N VAL A 99 2.73 -0.68 -1.33
CA VAL A 99 3.29 -1.04 -2.63
C VAL A 99 4.30 -2.14 -2.38
N ALA A 100 4.17 -3.25 -3.10
CA ALA A 100 5.07 -4.39 -3.03
C ALA A 100 5.64 -4.69 -4.41
N GLN A 101 6.90 -5.11 -4.45
CA GLN A 101 7.57 -5.56 -5.67
C GLN A 101 8.06 -6.98 -5.48
N PHE A 102 7.72 -7.86 -6.41
CA PHE A 102 8.11 -9.26 -6.34
C PHE A 102 8.49 -9.80 -7.71
N ARG A 103 9.10 -11.00 -7.72
CA ARG A 103 9.46 -11.71 -8.93
C ARG A 103 8.67 -13.00 -9.05
N LEU A 104 8.22 -13.27 -10.27
CA LEU A 104 7.59 -14.53 -10.66
C LEU A 104 8.35 -15.11 -11.84
N GLU A 105 8.88 -16.31 -11.66
CA GLU A 105 9.48 -17.09 -12.75
C GLU A 105 8.36 -17.82 -13.47
N LEU A 106 7.84 -17.19 -14.52
CA LEU A 106 6.76 -17.74 -15.34
C LEU A 106 7.36 -18.52 -16.52
N GLY A 107 6.68 -19.58 -16.95
CA GLY A 107 7.03 -20.25 -18.21
C GLY A 107 6.82 -19.32 -19.41
N ASP A 108 7.51 -19.59 -20.51
CA ASP A 108 7.35 -18.82 -21.74
C ASP A 108 5.88 -18.83 -22.21
N GLY A 109 5.35 -17.66 -22.57
CA GLY A 109 4.00 -17.51 -23.12
C GLY A 109 2.85 -17.50 -22.12
N VAL A 110 3.13 -17.49 -20.81
CA VAL A 110 2.08 -17.30 -19.78
C VAL A 110 1.51 -15.89 -19.90
N ASP A 111 0.18 -15.81 -20.00
CA ASP A 111 -0.54 -14.54 -20.04
C ASP A 111 -0.47 -13.85 -18.67
N PRO A 112 0.05 -12.61 -18.57
CA PRO A 112 0.02 -11.83 -17.33
C PRO A 112 -1.36 -11.78 -16.67
N LEU A 113 -2.45 -11.77 -17.45
CA LEU A 113 -3.80 -11.76 -16.90
C LEU A 113 -4.14 -13.06 -16.16
N GLU A 114 -3.69 -14.22 -16.66
CA GLU A 114 -3.88 -15.50 -15.98
C GLU A 114 -3.14 -15.54 -14.65
N VAL A 115 -1.92 -14.99 -14.61
CA VAL A 115 -1.14 -14.87 -13.37
C VAL A 115 -1.84 -13.97 -12.37
N ALA A 116 -2.31 -12.81 -12.83
CA ALA A 116 -2.99 -11.85 -12.00
C ALA A 116 -4.30 -12.42 -11.42
N ARG A 117 -5.04 -13.22 -12.20
CA ARG A 117 -6.21 -13.98 -11.73
C ARG A 117 -5.85 -15.09 -10.74
N ALA A 118 -4.75 -15.81 -10.96
CA ALA A 118 -4.28 -16.85 -10.03
C ALA A 118 -3.87 -16.25 -8.67
N LEU A 119 -3.18 -15.10 -8.68
CA LEU A 119 -2.86 -14.34 -7.48
C LEU A 119 -4.13 -13.85 -6.77
N ALA A 120 -5.10 -13.34 -7.54
CA ALA A 120 -6.40 -12.91 -7.03
C ALA A 120 -7.14 -14.03 -6.29
N ALA A 121 -7.15 -15.23 -6.86
CA ALA A 121 -7.83 -16.42 -6.33
C ALA A 121 -7.13 -17.08 -5.14
N GLY A 122 -5.81 -16.86 -4.97
CA GLY A 122 -5.04 -17.42 -3.86
C GLY A 122 -5.27 -16.72 -2.50
N GLY A 123 -6.03 -15.63 -2.48
CA GLY A 123 -6.32 -14.85 -1.27
C GLY A 123 -7.38 -15.46 -0.36
N ASP A 124 -7.41 -15.02 0.90
CA ASP A 124 -8.51 -15.30 1.82
C ASP A 124 -9.76 -14.50 1.37
N GLY A 125 -10.90 -15.17 1.15
CA GLY A 125 -12.18 -14.54 0.79
C GLY A 125 -12.52 -14.63 -0.71
N GLU A 126 -13.79 -14.41 -1.04
CA GLU A 126 -14.24 -14.33 -2.43
C GLU A 126 -13.79 -13.00 -3.04
N ALA A 127 -13.25 -13.05 -4.25
CA ALA A 127 -12.58 -11.94 -4.89
C ALA A 127 -13.23 -11.63 -6.24
N ASP A 128 -13.63 -10.38 -6.44
CA ASP A 128 -14.02 -9.86 -7.75
C ASP A 128 -12.77 -9.37 -8.47
N ALA A 129 -12.46 -9.97 -9.62
CA ALA A 129 -11.25 -9.70 -10.38
C ALA A 129 -11.59 -9.10 -11.74
N GLN A 130 -11.04 -7.92 -12.01
CA GLN A 130 -11.27 -7.15 -13.22
C GLN A 130 -9.94 -6.87 -13.91
N GLU A 131 -9.95 -6.87 -15.25
CA GLU A 131 -8.81 -6.42 -16.05
C GLU A 131 -8.81 -4.88 -16.10
N VAL A 132 -7.63 -4.28 -15.92
CA VAL A 132 -7.47 -2.82 -15.89
C VAL A 132 -6.25 -2.40 -16.70
N ASP A 133 -6.34 -1.25 -17.37
CA ASP A 133 -5.19 -0.60 -17.99
C ASP A 133 -4.52 0.33 -16.97
N VAL A 134 -3.22 0.15 -16.77
CA VAL A 134 -2.38 1.01 -15.91
C VAL A 134 -1.13 1.43 -16.68
N GLU A 135 -1.00 2.72 -16.99
CA GLU A 135 0.07 3.30 -17.83
C GLU A 135 0.28 2.59 -19.18
N GLY A 136 -0.78 2.09 -19.83
CA GLY A 136 -0.66 1.38 -21.11
C GLY A 136 -0.17 -0.06 -20.98
N GLY A 137 -0.11 -0.60 -19.76
CA GLY A 137 0.07 -2.02 -19.46
C GLY A 137 -1.23 -2.65 -18.94
N VAL A 138 -1.45 -3.93 -19.26
CA VAL A 138 -2.58 -4.69 -18.73
C VAL A 138 -2.23 -5.24 -17.35
N GLY A 139 -3.07 -4.95 -16.36
CA GLY A 139 -3.00 -5.50 -15.01
C GLY A 139 -4.35 -6.07 -14.55
N SER A 140 -4.42 -6.49 -13.28
CA SER A 140 -5.68 -6.82 -12.62
C SER A 140 -5.96 -5.88 -11.46
N ARG A 141 -7.25 -5.57 -11.28
CA ARG A 141 -7.81 -5.01 -10.05
C ARG A 141 -8.61 -6.11 -9.38
N THR A 142 -8.28 -6.43 -8.14
CA THR A 142 -9.01 -7.44 -7.36
C THR A 142 -9.55 -6.84 -6.10
N GLU A 143 -10.83 -7.01 -5.83
CA GLU A 143 -11.51 -6.52 -4.64
C GLU A 143 -12.09 -7.68 -3.83
N ARG A 144 -11.92 -7.63 -2.51
CA ARG A 144 -12.48 -8.64 -1.60
C ARG A 144 -12.64 -8.12 -0.18
N VAL A 145 -13.52 -8.77 0.58
CA VAL A 145 -13.57 -8.62 2.05
C VAL A 145 -12.81 -9.77 2.69
N ARG A 146 -11.79 -9.44 3.47
CA ARG A 146 -11.06 -10.42 4.28
C ARG A 146 -11.65 -10.47 5.69
N PRO A 147 -11.99 -11.66 6.19
CA PRO A 147 -12.45 -11.79 7.56
C PRO A 147 -11.32 -11.50 8.56
N ALA A 148 -11.71 -11.14 9.78
CA ALA A 148 -10.80 -11.16 10.91
C ALA A 148 -10.20 -12.57 11.06
N ASP A 149 -8.89 -12.62 11.28
CA ASP A 149 -8.15 -13.84 11.54
C ASP A 149 -7.06 -13.53 12.57
N PRO A 150 -7.36 -13.68 13.87
CA PRO A 150 -6.40 -13.42 14.94
C PRO A 150 -5.15 -14.30 14.84
N ALA A 151 -5.24 -15.50 14.24
CA ALA A 151 -4.08 -16.38 14.06
C ALA A 151 -3.08 -15.80 13.03
N LYS A 152 -3.57 -15.00 12.07
CA LYS A 152 -2.75 -14.22 11.13
C LYS A 152 -2.51 -12.77 11.57
N GLY A 153 -2.89 -12.44 12.81
CA GLY A 153 -2.76 -11.09 13.39
C GLY A 153 -3.68 -10.05 12.74
N ARG A 154 -4.82 -10.48 12.18
CA ARG A 154 -5.90 -9.59 11.70
C ARG A 154 -7.02 -9.62 12.73
N HIS A 155 -7.18 -8.54 13.48
CA HIS A 155 -8.17 -8.47 14.55
C HIS A 155 -9.56 -8.02 14.06
N GLU A 156 -9.62 -7.41 12.89
CA GLU A 156 -10.83 -6.88 12.28
C GLU A 156 -10.94 -7.37 10.83
N ALA A 157 -12.17 -7.46 10.35
CA ALA A 157 -12.42 -7.67 8.93
C ALA A 157 -12.05 -6.40 8.16
N ALA A 158 -11.60 -6.56 6.92
CA ALA A 158 -11.19 -5.43 6.10
C ALA A 158 -11.55 -5.66 4.64
N ARG A 159 -12.03 -4.61 3.97
CA ARG A 159 -12.11 -4.55 2.52
C ARG A 159 -10.75 -4.23 1.96
N THR A 160 -10.36 -4.96 0.93
CA THR A 160 -9.06 -4.81 0.27
C THR A 160 -9.21 -4.77 -1.23
N VAL A 161 -8.41 -3.90 -1.85
CA VAL A 161 -8.31 -3.78 -3.31
C VAL A 161 -6.84 -3.88 -3.68
N ASP A 162 -6.51 -4.78 -4.59
CA ASP A 162 -5.16 -4.99 -5.09
C ASP A 162 -5.10 -4.68 -6.59
N TYR A 163 -4.21 -3.78 -6.97
CA TYR A 163 -3.79 -3.60 -8.36
C TYR A 163 -2.49 -4.35 -8.59
N THR A 164 -2.51 -5.38 -9.43
CA THR A 164 -1.32 -6.19 -9.74
C THR A 164 -1.00 -6.08 -11.22
N MET A 165 0.25 -5.72 -11.55
CA MET A 165 0.67 -5.50 -12.93
C MET A 165 2.14 -5.88 -13.15
N PRO A 166 2.49 -6.39 -14.34
CA PRO A 166 3.88 -6.64 -14.70
C PRO A 166 4.61 -5.32 -14.90
N VAL A 167 5.91 -5.30 -14.59
CA VAL A 167 6.78 -4.15 -14.89
C VAL A 167 7.04 -4.12 -16.41
N PRO A 168 6.76 -3.00 -17.11
CA PRO A 168 7.03 -2.88 -18.54
C PRO A 168 8.46 -3.24 -18.91
N GLY A 169 8.62 -4.08 -19.93
CA GLY A 169 9.93 -4.56 -20.39
C GLY A 169 10.59 -5.62 -19.49
N ASN A 170 9.92 -6.08 -18.41
CA ASN A 170 10.42 -7.17 -17.56
C ASN A 170 9.29 -8.07 -17.04
N ALA A 171 8.96 -9.12 -17.80
CA ALA A 171 7.86 -10.04 -17.48
C ALA A 171 8.03 -10.83 -16.16
N ALA A 172 9.27 -10.93 -15.64
CA ALA A 172 9.54 -11.60 -14.38
C ALA A 172 9.33 -10.69 -13.16
N ARG A 173 9.19 -9.37 -13.35
CA ARG A 173 8.99 -8.40 -12.26
C ARG A 173 7.57 -7.91 -12.23
N TRP A 174 7.02 -7.84 -11.03
CA TRP A 174 5.64 -7.46 -10.77
C TRP A 174 5.58 -6.42 -9.67
N ILE A 175 4.59 -5.55 -9.76
CA ILE A 175 4.22 -4.64 -8.69
C ILE A 175 2.79 -4.94 -8.26
N SER A 176 2.54 -4.89 -6.95
CA SER A 176 1.20 -4.87 -6.39
C SER A 176 1.03 -3.59 -5.59
N VAL A 177 -0.08 -2.89 -5.80
CA VAL A 177 -0.52 -1.78 -4.95
C VAL A 177 -1.77 -2.24 -4.23
N SER A 178 -1.64 -2.41 -2.92
CA SER A 178 -2.63 -3.06 -2.06
C SER A 178 -3.21 -2.08 -1.07
N PHE A 179 -4.51 -1.85 -1.16
CA PHE A 179 -5.29 -1.05 -0.24
C PHE A 179 -6.01 -1.91 0.79
N SER A 180 -6.16 -1.41 2.02
CA SER A 180 -6.93 -2.07 3.07
C SER A 180 -7.65 -1.05 3.95
N THR A 181 -8.92 -1.31 4.27
CA THR A 181 -9.71 -0.53 5.23
C THR A 181 -10.68 -1.41 6.01
N PRO A 182 -10.81 -1.25 7.34
CA PRO A 182 -11.94 -1.78 8.11
C PRO A 182 -13.24 -0.97 7.92
N GLY A 183 -13.22 0.12 7.15
CA GLY A 183 -14.32 1.08 7.09
C GLY A 183 -14.53 1.76 8.44
N ASP A 184 -15.79 2.01 8.79
CA ASP A 184 -16.24 2.47 10.10
C ASP A 184 -16.56 1.27 11.04
N GLY A 185 -15.88 0.14 10.83
CA GLY A 185 -16.15 -1.15 11.48
C GLY A 185 -17.01 -2.08 10.62
N ASP A 186 -17.55 -1.57 9.51
CA ASP A 186 -18.23 -2.35 8.48
C ASP A 186 -17.43 -2.30 7.16
N PRO A 187 -16.71 -3.38 6.80
CA PRO A 187 -15.98 -3.44 5.53
C PRO A 187 -16.90 -3.50 4.31
N GLU A 188 -18.21 -3.70 4.48
CA GLU A 188 -19.22 -3.64 3.41
C GLU A 188 -20.04 -2.35 3.41
N GLY A 189 -19.82 -1.48 4.40
CA GLY A 189 -20.51 -0.21 4.56
C GLY A 189 -20.13 0.84 3.50
N GLU A 190 -20.96 1.87 3.41
CA GLU A 190 -20.80 2.99 2.46
C GLU A 190 -19.44 3.69 2.61
N PHE A 191 -18.96 3.86 3.85
CA PHE A 191 -17.67 4.49 4.08
C PHE A 191 -16.51 3.67 3.52
N ALA A 192 -16.53 2.34 3.65
CA ALA A 192 -15.52 1.47 3.06
C ALA A 192 -15.52 1.56 1.52
N LEU A 193 -16.71 1.63 0.91
CA LEU A 193 -16.87 1.79 -0.55
C LEU A 193 -16.31 3.14 -1.03
N LEU A 194 -16.59 4.24 -0.33
CA LEU A 194 -16.03 5.56 -0.65
C LEU A 194 -14.51 5.59 -0.55
N LEU A 195 -13.92 4.90 0.42
CA LEU A 195 -12.46 4.80 0.52
C LEU A 195 -11.85 3.95 -0.61
N VAL A 196 -12.59 2.96 -1.11
CA VAL A 196 -12.20 2.22 -2.32
C VAL A 196 -12.24 3.13 -3.55
N GLU A 197 -13.27 3.94 -3.72
CA GLU A 197 -13.32 4.92 -4.83
C GLU A 197 -12.16 5.92 -4.76
N LEU A 198 -11.80 6.38 -3.56
CA LEU A 198 -10.61 7.22 -3.36
C LEU A 198 -9.34 6.49 -3.78
N PHE A 199 -9.19 5.22 -3.41
CA PHE A 199 -8.04 4.42 -3.80
C PHE A 199 -7.95 4.22 -5.31
N ASP A 200 -9.07 3.91 -5.98
CA ASP A 200 -9.12 3.79 -7.43
C ASP A 200 -8.74 5.11 -8.11
N ALA A 201 -9.19 6.25 -7.56
CA ALA A 201 -8.79 7.58 -8.04
C ALA A 201 -7.28 7.82 -7.86
N ILE A 202 -6.68 7.42 -6.73
CA ILE A 202 -5.23 7.47 -6.52
C ILE A 202 -4.51 6.62 -7.58
N MET A 203 -5.01 5.43 -7.89
CA MET A 203 -4.43 4.55 -8.89
C MET A 203 -4.47 5.12 -10.31
N THR A 204 -5.41 6.03 -10.64
CA THR A 204 -5.37 6.75 -11.92
C THR A 204 -4.14 7.65 -12.10
N THR A 205 -3.45 7.97 -11.00
CA THR A 205 -2.22 8.78 -10.99
C THR A 205 -0.95 7.95 -11.06
N PHE A 206 -1.05 6.63 -11.06
CA PHE A 206 0.10 5.74 -11.14
C PHE A 206 0.82 5.93 -12.47
N ALA A 207 2.13 6.15 -12.41
CA ALA A 207 2.98 6.19 -13.59
C ALA A 207 4.35 5.58 -13.33
N TRP A 208 4.88 4.85 -14.31
CA TRP A 208 6.22 4.30 -14.24
C TRP A 208 7.29 5.38 -14.38
N GLN A 209 8.32 5.32 -13.54
CA GLN A 209 9.50 6.18 -13.68
C GLN A 209 10.56 5.47 -14.50
N ARG A 210 11.09 6.15 -15.52
CA ARG A 210 12.14 5.59 -16.39
C ARG A 210 13.52 6.10 -15.96
N SER A 211 14.51 5.24 -16.12
CA SER A 211 15.92 5.57 -15.89
C SER A 211 16.32 6.69 -16.84
N GLY A 212 16.61 7.88 -16.29
CA GLY A 212 16.96 9.08 -17.06
C GLY A 212 15.90 10.20 -17.04
N ASP A 213 14.71 9.95 -16.47
CA ASP A 213 13.74 11.01 -16.16
C ASP A 213 14.26 11.77 -14.91
N GLY A 214 14.92 12.90 -15.14
CA GLY A 214 15.39 13.84 -14.13
C GLY A 214 14.99 15.26 -14.47
#